data_AF-R5V4V6-F1
#
_entry.id   AF-R5V4V6-F1
#
_cell.length_a   1.000
_cell.length_b   1.000
_cell.length_c   1.000
_cell.angle_alpha   90.00
_cell.angle_beta   90.00
_cell.angle_gamma   90.00
#
_symmetry.space_group_name_H-M   'P 1'
#
loop_
_entity.id
_entity.type
_entity.pdbx_description
1 polymer ?
#
loop_
_entity_poly.entity_id
_entity_poly.type
_entity_poly.pdbx_seq_one_letter_code
_entity_poly.pdbx_strand_id
1 'polypeptide(L)'
;MGLIKAISTFKADKNFKLATYASRCIENEILMHLRKKSKQRLEVSLDEPLNIDYDGNELLLSDILSNSDDSFIGNIEDNEKKKTMYAAIEGLKDREKEIIKLRYGLDNGIEMTQKEVAELLDISQSYISRLEKRIIKKLKSKVTKS
;
A
#
# COMPACT_ATOMS: atom_id res chain seq x y z
N MET A 1 -9.51 7.05 20.04
CA MET A 1 -8.34 7.80 19.52
C MET A 1 -8.69 9.15 18.91
N GLY A 2 -9.71 9.27 18.05
CA GLY A 2 -9.98 10.52 17.31
C GLY A 2 -10.29 11.75 18.18
N LEU A 3 -11.11 11.59 19.22
CA LEU A 3 -11.42 12.69 20.15
C LEU A 3 -10.20 13.12 20.97
N ILE A 4 -9.39 12.16 21.44
CA ILE A 4 -8.17 12.44 22.21
C ILE A 4 -7.18 13.25 21.36
N LYS A 5 -6.96 12.85 20.09
CA LYS A 5 -6.13 13.60 19.15
C LYS A 5 -6.67 14.99 18.88
N ALA A 6 -8.00 15.14 18.77
CA ALA A 6 -8.61 16.44 18.55
C ALA A 6 -8.34 17.39 19.71
N ILE A 7 -8.52 16.93 20.95
CA ILE A 7 -8.30 17.74 22.16
C ILE A 7 -6.83 18.12 22.29
N SER A 8 -5.89 17.19 22.03
CA SER A 8 -4.46 17.47 22.19
C SER A 8 -3.85 18.38 21.13
N THR A 9 -4.48 18.50 19.95
CA THR A 9 -3.94 19.25 18.81
C THR A 9 -4.78 20.47 18.41
N PHE A 10 -5.92 20.70 19.05
CA PHE A 10 -6.78 21.85 18.79
C PHE A 10 -6.08 23.15 19.16
N LYS A 11 -6.22 24.16 18.31
CA LYS A 11 -5.74 25.52 18.58
C LYS A 11 -6.91 26.50 18.50
N ALA A 12 -7.18 27.19 19.62
CA ALA A 12 -8.32 28.09 19.77
C ALA A 12 -8.16 29.41 18.98
N ASP A 13 -6.93 29.75 18.60
CA ASP A 13 -6.56 30.91 17.78
C ASP A 13 -7.14 30.85 16.35
N LYS A 14 -7.49 29.65 15.85
CA LYS A 14 -7.88 29.45 14.45
C LYS A 14 -9.36 29.75 14.13
N ASN A 15 -10.11 30.40 15.02
CA ASN A 15 -11.47 30.90 14.78
C ASN A 15 -12.46 29.86 14.20
N PHE A 16 -12.35 28.59 14.63
CA PHE A 16 -13.32 27.53 14.35
C PHE A 16 -13.68 26.76 15.62
N LYS A 17 -14.91 26.24 15.69
CA LYS A 17 -15.41 25.55 16.88
C LYS A 17 -14.69 24.21 17.08
N LEU A 18 -14.36 23.88 18.34
CA LEU A 18 -13.76 22.59 18.72
C LEU A 18 -14.58 21.41 18.20
N ALA A 19 -15.91 21.48 18.29
CA ALA A 19 -16.80 20.43 17.80
C ALA A 19 -16.55 20.11 16.32
N THR A 20 -16.43 21.13 15.46
CA THR A 20 -16.17 20.96 14.02
C THR A 20 -14.83 20.29 13.74
N TYR A 21 -13.78 20.65 14.50
CA TYR A 21 -12.47 20.03 14.39
C TYR A 21 -12.47 18.58 14.90
N ALA A 22 -13.08 18.35 16.06
CA ALA A 22 -13.18 17.03 16.68
C ALA A 22 -13.97 16.04 15.81
N SER A 23 -15.08 16.47 15.19
CA SER A 23 -15.84 15.64 14.26
C SER A 23 -14.96 15.10 13.12
N ARG A 24 -14.13 15.94 12.51
CA ARG A 24 -13.19 15.51 11.45
C ARG A 24 -12.14 14.52 11.94
N CYS A 25 -11.58 14.73 13.14
CA CYS A 25 -10.60 13.81 13.72
C CYS A 25 -11.21 12.45 14.06
N ILE A 26 -12.45 12.44 14.57
CA ILE A 26 -13.20 11.21 14.88
C ILE A 26 -13.53 10.45 13.59
N GLU A 27 -14.07 11.13 12.59
CA GLU A 27 -14.41 10.54 11.29
C GLU A 27 -13.19 9.87 10.64
N ASN A 28 -12.04 10.55 10.64
CA ASN A 28 -10.80 10.01 10.08
C ASN A 28 -10.34 8.72 10.78
N GLU A 29 -10.44 8.65 12.11
CA GLU A 29 -10.06 7.44 12.86
C GLU A 29 -11.01 6.26 12.60
N ILE A 30 -12.32 6.52 12.48
CA ILE A 30 -13.29 5.51 12.09
C ILE A 30 -12.97 4.97 10.69
N LEU A 31 -12.71 5.87 9.73
CA LEU A 31 -12.34 5.48 8.37
C LEU A 31 -11.05 4.66 8.34
N MET A 32 -10.06 5.01 9.16
CA MET A 32 -8.81 4.24 9.28
C MET A 32 -9.05 2.84 9.84
N HIS A 33 -9.87 2.72 10.89
CA HIS A 33 -10.23 1.42 11.49
C HIS A 33 -10.96 0.51 10.50
N LEU A 34 -11.95 1.05 9.78
CA LEU A 34 -12.71 0.29 8.78
C LEU A 34 -11.82 -0.20 7.62
N ARG A 35 -10.88 0.63 7.15
CA ARG A 35 -9.90 0.21 6.12
C ARG A 35 -9.00 -0.91 6.60
N LYS A 36 -8.57 -0.89 7.86
CA LYS A 36 -7.74 -1.95 8.46
C LYS A 36 -8.52 -3.27 8.55
N LYS A 37 -9.76 -3.23 9.05
CA LYS A 37 -10.64 -4.40 9.14
C LYS A 37 -11.06 -4.96 7.78
N SER A 38 -11.25 -4.12 6.75
CA SER A 38 -11.63 -4.59 5.41
C SER A 38 -10.56 -5.47 4.77
N LYS A 39 -9.28 -5.31 5.11
CA LYS A 39 -8.20 -6.17 4.60
C LYS A 39 -8.25 -7.59 5.16
N GLN A 40 -8.75 -7.75 6.39
CA GLN A 40 -8.90 -9.05 7.04
C GLN A 40 -10.12 -9.84 6.51
N ARG A 41 -11.08 -9.17 5.86
CA ARG A 41 -12.26 -9.86 5.29
C ARG A 41 -11.96 -10.70 4.03
N LEU A 42 -10.74 -10.62 3.49
CA LEU A 42 -10.31 -11.45 2.37
C LEU A 42 -9.59 -12.73 2.82
N GLU A 43 -9.47 -12.98 4.12
CA GLU A 43 -8.86 -14.20 4.63
C GLU A 43 -9.86 -15.36 4.46
N VAL A 44 -9.50 -16.31 3.58
CA VAL A 44 -10.17 -17.59 3.39
C VAL A 44 -9.30 -18.66 4.04
N SER A 45 -9.91 -19.65 4.70
CA SER A 45 -9.15 -20.75 5.31
C SER A 45 -8.50 -21.61 4.23
N LEU A 46 -7.21 -21.92 4.36
CA LEU A 46 -6.50 -22.79 3.42
C LEU A 46 -6.94 -24.26 3.53
N ASP A 47 -7.51 -24.62 4.67
CA ASP A 47 -7.95 -25.98 5.02
C ASP A 47 -9.45 -26.19 4.75
N GLU A 48 -10.12 -25.24 4.09
CA GLU A 48 -11.53 -25.39 3.72
C GLU A 48 -11.65 -26.09 2.35
N PRO A 49 -12.45 -27.17 2.23
CA PRO A 49 -12.60 -27.89 0.97
C PRO A 49 -13.29 -27.01 -0.07
N LEU A 50 -12.60 -26.76 -1.18
CA LEU A 50 -13.13 -26.01 -2.33
C LEU A 50 -14.11 -26.86 -3.13
N ASN A 51 -13.81 -28.15 -3.25
CA ASN A 51 -14.60 -29.13 -3.98
C ASN A 51 -14.34 -30.53 -3.43
N ILE A 52 -15.34 -31.41 -3.53
CA ILE A 52 -15.22 -32.82 -3.19
C ILE A 52 -15.47 -33.59 -4.47
N ASP A 53 -14.50 -34.40 -4.89
CA ASP A 53 -14.64 -35.24 -6.07
C ASP A 53 -15.60 -36.42 -5.83
N TYR A 54 -15.92 -37.17 -6.89
CA TYR A 54 -16.87 -38.29 -6.81
C TYR A 54 -16.38 -39.45 -5.93
N ASP A 55 -15.09 -39.48 -5.60
CA ASP A 55 -14.45 -40.49 -4.73
C ASP A 55 -14.31 -40.00 -3.27
N GLY A 56 -14.75 -38.77 -2.98
CA GLY A 56 -14.75 -38.21 -1.63
C GLY A 56 -13.43 -37.55 -1.20
N ASN A 57 -12.50 -37.32 -2.13
CA ASN A 57 -11.29 -36.55 -1.86
C ASN A 57 -11.61 -35.06 -1.85
N GLU A 58 -11.12 -34.38 -0.83
CA GLU A 58 -11.25 -32.94 -0.66
C GLU A 58 -10.13 -32.22 -1.42
N LEU A 59 -10.49 -31.29 -2.31
CA LEU A 59 -9.55 -30.39 -2.95
C LEU A 59 -9.39 -29.14 -2.07
N LEU A 60 -8.21 -28.95 -1.49
CA LEU A 60 -7.89 -27.79 -0.65
C LEU A 60 -7.23 -26.67 -1.47
N LEU A 61 -7.37 -25.42 -1.00
CA LEU A 61 -6.71 -24.27 -1.65
C LEU A 61 -5.18 -24.35 -1.52
N SER A 62 -4.67 -24.98 -0.47
CA SER A 62 -3.24 -25.23 -0.22
C SER A 62 -2.57 -26.11 -1.29
N ASP A 63 -3.29 -27.07 -1.85
CA ASP A 63 -2.77 -28.00 -2.87
C ASP A 63 -2.51 -27.30 -4.21
N ILE A 64 -3.33 -26.28 -4.53
CA ILE A 64 -3.19 -25.46 -5.74
C ILE A 64 -2.01 -24.49 -5.59
N LEU A 65 -1.89 -23.84 -4.44
CA LEU A 65 -0.84 -22.86 -4.17
C LEU A 65 0.56 -23.51 -4.06
N SER A 66 0.65 -24.76 -3.59
CA SER A 66 1.95 -25.45 -3.47
C SER A 66 2.61 -25.77 -4.82
N ASN A 67 1.86 -25.71 -5.92
CA ASN A 67 2.36 -26.00 -7.27
C ASN A 67 2.82 -24.74 -8.06
N SER A 68 2.74 -23.53 -7.49
CA SER A 68 3.08 -22.30 -8.23
C SER A 68 4.56 -21.92 -8.23
N ASP A 69 5.39 -22.53 -7.37
CA ASP A 69 6.63 -21.89 -6.95
C ASP A 69 7.90 -22.30 -7.71
N ASP A 70 7.83 -23.16 -8.73
CA ASP A 70 9.06 -23.56 -9.44
C ASP A 70 8.87 -23.87 -10.94
N SER A 71 8.19 -22.98 -11.66
CA SER A 71 8.23 -23.00 -13.13
C SER A 71 9.29 -22.03 -13.67
N PHE A 72 10.19 -22.54 -14.52
CA PHE A 72 11.15 -21.73 -15.30
C PHE A 72 10.46 -20.58 -16.05
N ILE A 73 9.19 -20.77 -16.42
CA ILE A 73 8.32 -19.77 -17.07
C ILE A 73 8.02 -18.60 -16.11
N GLY A 74 7.68 -18.88 -14.84
CA GLY A 74 7.47 -17.84 -13.82
C GLY A 74 8.69 -16.93 -13.62
N ASN A 75 9.90 -17.51 -13.64
CA ASN A 75 11.16 -16.76 -13.52
C ASN A 75 11.42 -15.82 -14.72
N ILE A 76 11.02 -16.19 -15.94
CA ILE A 76 11.14 -15.34 -17.13
C ILE A 76 10.12 -14.20 -17.06
N GLU A 77 8.86 -14.53 -16.76
CA GLU A 77 7.80 -13.54 -16.62
C GLU A 77 8.14 -12.49 -15.55
N ASP A 78 8.72 -12.92 -14.43
CA ASP A 78 9.10 -12.02 -13.34
C ASP A 78 10.24 -11.08 -13.73
N ASN A 79 11.16 -11.53 -14.59
CA ASN A 79 12.21 -10.67 -15.13
C ASN A 79 11.66 -9.64 -16.12
N GLU A 80 10.70 -10.01 -16.96
CA GLU A 80 10.03 -9.06 -17.86
C GLU A 80 9.20 -8.03 -17.08
N LYS A 81 8.42 -8.47 -16.08
CA LYS A 81 7.67 -7.59 -15.18
C LYS A 81 8.61 -6.60 -14.47
N LYS A 82 9.76 -7.05 -13.98
CA LYS A 82 10.79 -6.19 -13.39
C LYS A 82 11.30 -5.14 -14.39
N LYS A 83 11.67 -5.54 -15.61
CA LYS A 83 12.14 -4.60 -16.65
C LYS A 83 11.11 -3.53 -16.96
N THR A 84 9.85 -3.91 -17.16
CA THR A 84 8.75 -2.97 -17.41
C THR A 84 8.54 -2.00 -16.24
N MET A 85 8.65 -2.49 -15.00
CA MET A 85 8.57 -1.65 -13.81
C MET A 85 9.72 -0.64 -13.73
N TYR A 86 10.97 -1.06 -13.96
CA TYR A 86 12.12 -0.15 -13.98
C TYR A 86 12.00 0.90 -15.09
N ALA A 87 11.55 0.52 -16.29
CA ALA A 87 11.30 1.47 -17.37
C ALA A 87 10.19 2.48 -17.02
N ALA A 88 9.14 2.05 -16.33
CA ALA A 88 8.08 2.93 -15.87
C ALA A 88 8.58 3.97 -14.85
N ILE A 89 9.46 3.53 -13.93
CA ILE A 89 10.14 4.36 -12.92
C ILE A 89 11.09 5.35 -13.58
N GLU A 90 11.82 4.94 -14.62
CA GLU A 90 12.73 5.83 -15.36
C GLU A 90 12.00 7.02 -15.99
N GLY A 91 10.77 6.83 -16.46
CA GLY A 91 9.92 7.91 -16.97
C GLY A 91 9.15 8.71 -15.91
N LEU A 92 9.53 8.62 -14.64
CA LEU A 92 9.06 9.55 -13.59
C LEU A 92 9.90 10.84 -13.60
N LYS A 93 9.36 11.92 -13.03
CA LYS A 93 10.16 13.14 -12.79
C LYS A 93 11.21 12.86 -11.72
N ASP A 94 12.32 13.59 -11.71
CA ASP A 94 13.44 13.36 -10.78
C ASP A 94 13.00 13.29 -9.31
N ARG A 95 12.17 14.24 -8.88
CA ARG A 95 11.62 14.26 -7.52
C ARG A 95 10.66 13.11 -7.22
N GLU A 96 9.92 12.62 -8.22
CA GLU A 96 9.06 11.44 -8.07
C GLU A 96 9.92 10.16 -7.96
N LYS A 97 10.98 10.08 -8.76
CA LYS A 97 11.94 8.97 -8.79
C LYS A 97 12.69 8.87 -7.46
N GLU A 98 13.20 9.99 -6.95
CA GLU A 98 13.86 10.09 -5.64
C GLU A 98 12.97 9.59 -4.50
N ILE A 99 11.71 10.04 -4.44
CA ILE A 99 10.75 9.58 -3.42
C ILE A 99 10.55 8.07 -3.50
N ILE A 100 10.38 7.50 -4.69
CA ILE A 100 10.16 6.06 -4.85
C ILE A 100 11.43 5.26 -4.50
N LYS A 101 12.61 5.74 -4.92
CA LYS A 101 13.89 5.11 -4.57
C LYS A 101 14.08 5.02 -3.07
N LEU A 102 13.82 6.10 -2.33
CA LEU A 102 13.92 6.12 -0.87
C LEU A 102 12.85 5.26 -0.18
N ARG A 103 11.60 5.31 -0.66
CA ARG A 103 10.48 4.56 -0.04
C ARG A 103 10.61 3.05 -0.18
N TYR A 104 11.24 2.58 -1.26
CA TYR A 104 11.32 1.16 -1.62
C TYR A 104 12.76 0.64 -1.74
N GLY A 105 13.76 1.40 -1.28
CA GLY A 105 15.15 0.98 -1.25
C GLY A 105 15.74 0.61 -2.60
N LEU A 106 15.33 1.25 -3.69
CA LEU A 106 15.71 0.82 -5.05
C LEU A 106 17.20 1.04 -5.38
N ASP A 107 17.89 1.93 -4.65
CA ASP A 107 19.32 2.20 -4.88
C ASP A 107 20.23 1.43 -3.90
N ASN A 108 19.84 1.28 -2.63
CA ASN A 108 20.69 0.75 -1.55
C ASN A 108 20.05 -0.40 -0.75
N GLY A 109 18.85 -0.85 -1.14
CA GLY A 109 18.09 -1.90 -0.44
C GLY A 109 17.44 -1.45 0.86
N ILE A 110 17.58 -0.17 1.26
CA ILE A 110 17.06 0.34 2.53
C ILE A 110 15.76 1.10 2.27
N GLU A 111 14.65 0.53 2.71
CA GLU A 111 13.35 1.21 2.67
C GLU A 111 13.25 2.25 3.79
N MET A 112 12.71 3.43 3.45
CA MET A 112 12.41 4.48 4.42
C MET A 112 10.90 4.68 4.52
N THR A 113 10.39 4.92 5.73
CA THR A 113 8.99 5.29 6.01
C THR A 113 8.62 6.65 5.40
N GLN A 114 7.33 6.92 5.22
CA GLN A 114 6.88 8.24 4.74
C GLN A 114 7.32 9.40 5.64
N LYS A 115 7.49 9.12 6.93
CA LYS A 115 7.95 10.08 7.93
C LYS A 115 9.44 10.36 7.76
N GLU A 116 10.27 9.33 7.61
CA GLU A 116 11.71 9.48 7.41
C GLU A 116 12.03 10.17 6.08
N VAL A 117 11.32 9.82 5.00
CA VAL A 117 11.48 10.51 3.70
C VAL A 117 11.04 11.97 3.79
N ALA A 118 9.98 12.25 4.57
CA ALA A 118 9.52 13.62 4.81
C ALA A 118 10.54 14.47 5.58
N GLU A 119 11.17 13.89 6.61
CA GLU A 119 12.24 14.51 7.36
C GLU A 119 13.48 14.75 6.51
N LEU A 120 13.87 13.77 5.69
CA LEU A 120 15.02 13.88 4.79
C LEU A 120 14.84 14.96 3.71
N LEU A 121 13.64 15.08 3.14
CA LEU A 121 13.34 16.01 2.05
C LEU A 121 12.76 17.36 2.53
N ASP A 122 12.76 17.60 3.84
CA ASP A 122 12.22 18.79 4.51
C ASP A 122 10.81 19.19 4.02
N ILE A 123 9.90 18.22 4.00
CA ILE A 123 8.50 18.42 3.60
C ILE A 123 7.55 17.61 4.49
N SER A 124 6.27 17.98 4.56
CA SER A 124 5.33 17.24 5.42
C SER A 124 5.11 15.77 4.98
N GLN A 125 5.00 14.87 5.96
CA GLN A 125 4.63 13.46 5.72
C GLN A 125 3.30 13.30 4.97
N SER A 126 2.33 14.18 5.20
CA SER A 126 1.08 14.22 4.43
C SER A 126 1.30 14.56 2.94
N TYR A 127 2.25 15.44 2.64
CA TYR A 127 2.61 15.78 1.26
C TYR A 127 3.31 14.60 0.57
N ILE A 128 4.26 13.92 1.23
CA ILE A 128 4.85 12.66 0.75
C ILE A 128 3.78 11.63 0.45
N SER A 129 2.85 11.39 1.38
CA SER A 129 1.75 10.44 1.21
C SER A 129 0.89 10.72 -0.03
N ARG A 130 0.62 12.01 -0.30
CA ARG A 130 -0.12 12.45 -1.50
C ARG A 130 0.68 12.26 -2.78
N LEU A 131 1.99 12.55 -2.77
CA LEU A 131 2.87 12.33 -3.93
C LEU A 131 2.99 10.84 -4.23
N GLU A 132 3.29 10.01 -3.23
CA GLU A 132 3.43 8.56 -3.37
C GLU A 132 2.19 7.92 -4.00
N LYS A 133 0.98 8.26 -3.53
CA LYS A 133 -0.27 7.78 -4.14
C LYS A 133 -0.40 8.15 -5.61
N ARG A 134 0.00 9.36 -5.99
CA ARG A 134 -0.06 9.84 -7.38
C ARG A 134 0.95 9.11 -8.26
N ILE A 135 2.16 8.91 -7.74
CA ILE A 135 3.24 8.21 -8.42
C ILE A 135 2.85 6.75 -8.64
N ILE A 136 2.35 6.05 -7.62
CA ILE A 136 1.85 4.66 -7.73
C ILE A 136 0.74 4.57 -8.79
N LYS A 137 -0.21 5.51 -8.81
CA LYS A 137 -1.27 5.53 -9.82
C LYS A 137 -0.69 5.68 -11.23
N LYS A 138 0.31 6.54 -11.41
CA LYS A 138 1.01 6.75 -12.68
C LYS A 138 1.78 5.49 -13.12
N LEU A 139 2.51 4.86 -12.20
CA LEU A 139 3.23 3.60 -12.46
C LEU A 139 2.28 2.48 -12.87
N LYS A 140 1.18 2.26 -12.12
CA LYS A 140 0.14 1.28 -12.49
C LYS A 140 -0.39 1.52 -13.90
N SER A 141 -0.69 2.77 -14.25
CA SER A 141 -1.20 3.08 -15.60
C SER A 141 -0.21 2.82 -16.73
N LYS A 142 1.11 2.86 -16.44
CA LYS A 142 2.16 2.53 -17.42
C LYS A 142 2.35 1.03 -17.54
N VAL A 143 2.37 0.32 -16.42
CA VAL A 143 2.57 -1.14 -16.39
C VAL A 143 1.38 -1.90 -16.98
N THR A 144 0.15 -1.45 -16.78
CA THR A 144 -1.05 -2.11 -17.35
C THR A 144 -1.32 -1.75 -18.82
N LYS A 145 -0.58 -0.77 -19.38
CA LYS A 145 -0.72 -0.37 -20.79
C LYS A 145 0.32 -1.03 -21.72
N SER A 146 1.20 -1.86 -21.19
CA SER A 146 2.13 -2.72 -21.94
C SER A 146 1.59 -4.13 -21.95
#